data_AF-A0A1L3MDI3-F1
#
_entry.id   AF-A0A1L3MDI3-F1
#
_cell.length_a   1.000
_cell.length_b   1.000
_cell.length_c   1.000
_cell.angle_alpha   90.00
_cell.angle_beta   90.00
_cell.angle_gamma   90.00
#
_symmetry.space_group_name_H-M   'P 1'
#
loop_
_entity.id
_entity.type
_entity.pdbx_description
1 polymer ?
#
loop_
_entity_poly.entity_id
_entity_poly.type
_entity_poly.pdbx_seq_one_letter_code
_entity_poly.pdbx_strand_id
1 'polypeptide(L)'
;MSDMDWSTPEGLAAIRAHLAERLDGWTPPVAWAVGITPASSDPDVQFPHVNLPGGSHGLAAVVLASVLRHDGATATLDVSVDQLQAAFEGLEPARACTTVEHPNLGAWRGLLTEARDNPARELVAVFVADLDDPVSSDADGEMRAGFEGLHPRA
;
A
#
# COMPACT_ATOMS: atom_id res chain seq x y z
N MET A 1 23.13 10.16 -12.84
CA MET A 1 22.48 9.83 -11.55
C MET A 1 21.38 10.85 -11.37
N SER A 2 20.11 10.43 -11.40
CA SER A 2 19.02 11.36 -11.10
C SER A 2 19.15 11.79 -9.64
N ASP A 3 18.97 13.08 -9.38
CA ASP A 3 18.95 13.60 -8.03
C ASP A 3 17.74 13.04 -7.27
N MET A 4 17.89 12.70 -5.99
CA MET A 4 16.81 12.16 -5.17
C MET A 4 15.89 13.29 -4.69
N ASP A 5 15.18 13.89 -5.64
CA ASP A 5 14.31 15.03 -5.43
C ASP A 5 12.83 14.61 -5.32
N TRP A 6 12.23 14.81 -4.14
CA TRP A 6 10.83 14.51 -3.86
C TRP A 6 9.82 15.37 -4.65
N SER A 7 10.27 16.46 -5.29
CA SER A 7 9.40 17.38 -6.03
C SER A 7 9.26 17.06 -7.51
N THR A 8 9.99 16.05 -8.02
CA THR A 8 9.98 15.68 -9.45
C THR A 8 9.63 14.21 -9.67
N PRO A 9 8.94 13.86 -10.78
CA PRO A 9 8.67 12.45 -11.10
C PRO A 9 9.93 11.60 -11.21
N GLU A 10 11.00 12.13 -11.82
CA GLU A 10 12.27 11.44 -11.97
C GLU A 10 12.96 11.21 -10.63
N GLY A 11 12.90 12.19 -9.71
CA GLY A 11 13.45 12.06 -8.37
C GLY A 11 12.65 11.08 -7.51
N LEU A 12 11.32 11.06 -7.59
CA LEU A 12 10.49 10.03 -6.95
C LEU A 12 10.82 8.62 -7.47
N ALA A 13 11.07 8.47 -8.77
CA ALA A 13 11.51 7.20 -9.35
C ALA A 13 12.90 6.78 -8.84
N ALA A 14 13.83 7.73 -8.68
CA ALA A 14 15.15 7.49 -8.12
C ALA A 14 15.10 7.08 -6.63
N ILE A 15 14.26 7.76 -5.84
CA ILE A 15 14.02 7.43 -4.43
C ILE A 15 13.42 6.02 -4.31
N ARG A 16 12.41 5.69 -5.14
CA ARG A 16 11.84 4.33 -5.18
C ARG A 16 12.91 3.28 -5.45
N ALA A 17 13.77 3.50 -6.45
CA ALA A 17 14.85 2.58 -6.78
C ALA A 17 15.84 2.42 -5.62
N HIS A 18 16.23 3.54 -4.99
CA HIS A 18 17.12 3.52 -3.83
C HIS A 18 16.55 2.76 -2.63
N LEU A 19 15.24 2.92 -2.35
CA LEU A 19 14.57 2.17 -1.28
C LEU A 19 14.47 0.67 -1.60
N ALA A 20 14.16 0.34 -2.85
CA ALA A 20 14.07 -1.05 -3.33
C ALA A 20 15.39 -1.80 -3.19
N GLU A 21 16.53 -1.16 -3.52
CA GLU A 21 17.87 -1.76 -3.39
C GLU A 21 18.25 -2.14 -1.95
N ARG A 22 17.58 -1.57 -0.95
CA ARG A 22 17.85 -1.80 0.48
C ARG A 22 16.98 -2.89 1.09
N LEU A 23 16.00 -3.40 0.34
CA LEU A 23 15.13 -4.47 0.77
C LEU A 23 15.57 -5.77 0.09
N ASP A 24 16.14 -6.66 0.89
CA ASP A 24 16.59 -7.96 0.42
C ASP A 24 15.41 -8.74 -0.18
N GLY A 25 15.56 -9.19 -1.43
CA GLY A 25 14.54 -9.96 -2.13
C GLY A 25 13.38 -9.14 -2.70
N TRP A 26 13.41 -7.80 -2.57
CA TRP A 26 12.29 -6.96 -2.96
C TRP A 26 11.86 -7.16 -4.41
N THR A 27 10.59 -7.53 -4.57
CA THR A 27 9.89 -7.58 -5.84
C THR A 27 8.62 -6.75 -5.74
N PRO A 28 8.40 -5.76 -6.63
CA PRO A 28 7.19 -4.96 -6.59
C PRO A 28 5.94 -5.85 -6.76
N PRO A 29 4.97 -5.77 -5.84
CA PRO A 29 3.71 -6.52 -5.98
C PRO A 29 2.91 -6.00 -7.18
N VAL A 30 2.18 -6.88 -7.87
CA VAL A 30 1.25 -6.50 -8.94
C VAL A 30 0.01 -5.78 -8.39
N ALA A 31 -0.41 -6.11 -7.16
CA ALA A 31 -1.47 -5.40 -6.47
C ALA A 31 -1.22 -5.35 -4.96
N TRP A 32 -1.66 -4.28 -4.30
CA TRP A 32 -1.54 -4.15 -2.86
C TRP A 32 -2.47 -3.09 -2.27
N ALA A 33 -2.81 -3.24 -1.00
CA ALA A 33 -3.65 -2.29 -0.27
C ALA A 33 -3.35 -2.30 1.23
N VAL A 34 -3.75 -1.24 1.91
CA VAL A 34 -3.92 -1.24 3.37
C VAL A 34 -5.40 -1.14 3.65
N GLY A 35 -5.91 -2.07 4.44
CA GLY A 35 -7.31 -2.14 4.86
C GLY A 35 -7.44 -2.02 6.37
N ILE A 36 -8.69 -1.93 6.82
CA ILE A 36 -9.05 -1.90 8.24
C ILE A 36 -10.26 -2.79 8.47
N THR A 37 -10.28 -3.52 9.59
CA THR A 37 -11.46 -4.29 10.00
C THR A 37 -12.63 -3.35 10.28
N PRO A 38 -13.87 -3.79 10.05
CA PRO A 38 -15.04 -2.94 10.29
C PRO A 38 -15.27 -2.78 11.80
N ALA A 39 -16.02 -1.75 12.18
CA ALA A 39 -16.39 -1.52 13.58
C ALA A 39 -17.49 -2.49 14.09
N SER A 40 -18.05 -3.32 13.20
CA SER A 40 -19.06 -4.33 13.48
C SER A 40 -18.45 -5.74 13.54
N SER A 41 -19.23 -6.75 13.96
CA SER A 41 -18.84 -8.17 13.88
C SER A 41 -18.74 -8.73 12.45
N ASP A 42 -18.67 -7.86 11.46
CA ASP A 42 -18.57 -8.22 10.05
C ASP A 42 -17.10 -8.59 9.77
N PRO A 43 -16.79 -9.70 9.09
CA PRO A 43 -15.41 -10.02 8.75
C PRO A 43 -14.83 -9.13 7.64
N ASP A 44 -15.67 -8.45 6.85
CA ASP A 44 -15.24 -7.85 5.58
C ASP A 44 -14.28 -6.67 5.78
N VAL A 45 -13.05 -6.80 5.29
CA VAL A 45 -12.03 -5.76 5.41
C VAL A 45 -12.33 -4.60 4.46
N GLN A 46 -12.25 -3.39 4.99
CA GLN A 46 -12.49 -2.18 4.21
C GLN A 46 -11.19 -1.67 3.60
N PHE A 47 -11.13 -1.63 2.27
CA PHE A 47 -9.99 -1.10 1.51
C PHE A 47 -10.32 0.28 0.89
N PRO A 48 -9.96 1.39 1.54
CA PRO A 48 -10.25 2.73 1.01
C PRO A 48 -9.49 3.05 -0.29
N HIS A 49 -8.39 2.33 -0.56
CA HIS A 49 -7.66 2.42 -1.82
C HIS A 49 -6.91 1.12 -2.11
N VAL A 50 -7.06 0.63 -3.34
CA VAL A 50 -6.37 -0.56 -3.85
C VAL A 50 -5.46 -0.13 -5.00
N ASN A 51 -4.19 -0.50 -4.92
CA ASN A 51 -3.22 -0.28 -5.99
C ASN A 51 -3.25 -1.49 -6.91
N LEU A 52 -3.65 -1.27 -8.17
CA LEU A 52 -3.81 -2.31 -9.18
C LEU A 52 -2.58 -2.45 -10.11
N PRO A 53 -2.48 -3.56 -10.86
CA PRO A 53 -1.43 -3.73 -11.86
C PRO A 53 -1.39 -2.58 -12.86
N GLY A 54 -0.19 -2.10 -13.18
CA GLY A 54 0.01 -0.98 -14.13
C GLY A 54 -0.17 0.42 -13.54
N GLY A 55 -0.47 0.55 -12.24
CA GLY A 55 -0.52 1.83 -11.54
C GLY A 55 0.87 2.48 -11.32
N SER A 56 0.90 3.79 -11.06
CA SER A 56 2.12 4.59 -10.91
C SER A 56 2.68 4.65 -9.48
N HIS A 57 2.07 3.95 -8.50
CA HIS A 57 2.31 4.17 -7.06
C HIS A 57 3.32 3.19 -6.41
N GLY A 58 4.30 2.69 -7.17
CA GLY A 58 5.33 1.79 -6.64
C GLY A 58 6.20 2.39 -5.52
N LEU A 59 6.27 3.72 -5.40
CA LEU A 59 6.97 4.39 -4.29
C LEU A 59 6.27 4.13 -2.94
N ALA A 60 4.94 4.22 -2.92
CA ALA A 60 4.19 3.96 -1.69
C ALA A 60 4.33 2.50 -1.25
N ALA A 61 4.34 1.57 -2.21
CA ALA A 61 4.53 0.15 -1.97
C ALA A 61 5.87 -0.13 -1.27
N VAL A 62 6.98 0.41 -1.82
CA VAL A 62 8.32 0.17 -1.25
C VAL A 62 8.50 0.87 0.10
N VAL A 63 7.90 2.05 0.31
CA VAL A 63 7.91 2.72 1.62
C VAL A 63 7.20 1.86 2.66
N LEU A 64 5.98 1.38 2.36
CA LEU A 64 5.24 0.51 3.28
C LEU A 64 6.02 -0.79 3.57
N ALA A 65 6.49 -1.46 2.52
CA ALA A 65 7.28 -2.68 2.65
C ALA A 65 8.55 -2.47 3.46
N SER A 66 9.20 -1.31 3.34
CA SER A 66 10.41 -1.01 4.12
C SER A 66 10.14 -0.93 5.63
N VAL A 67 8.98 -0.41 6.03
CA VAL A 67 8.56 -0.34 7.43
C VAL A 67 8.17 -1.73 7.95
N LEU A 68 7.46 -2.50 7.12
CA LEU A 68 7.03 -3.86 7.45
C LEU A 68 8.16 -4.90 7.34
N ARG A 69 9.31 -4.52 6.75
CA ARG A 69 10.41 -5.42 6.37
C ARG A 69 9.93 -6.59 5.51
N HIS A 70 9.04 -6.28 4.58
CA HIS A 70 8.47 -7.25 3.66
C HIS A 70 9.17 -7.17 2.30
N ASP A 71 9.33 -8.30 1.64
CA ASP A 71 10.00 -8.43 0.33
C ASP A 71 9.03 -8.27 -0.85
N GLY A 72 7.74 -8.08 -0.58
CA GLY A 72 6.72 -7.91 -1.60
C GLY A 72 6.11 -9.22 -2.12
N ALA A 73 6.50 -10.37 -1.56
CA ALA A 73 5.84 -11.64 -1.82
C ALA A 73 4.35 -11.60 -1.45
N THR A 74 3.54 -12.48 -2.04
CA THR A 74 2.11 -12.57 -1.72
C THR A 74 1.91 -12.89 -0.25
N ALA A 75 1.27 -11.98 0.49
CA ALA A 75 1.06 -12.08 1.93
C ALA A 75 -0.02 -11.12 2.42
N THR A 76 -0.63 -11.46 3.56
CA THR A 76 -1.41 -10.54 4.39
C THR A 76 -0.69 -10.36 5.71
N LEU A 77 -0.46 -9.11 6.11
CA LEU A 77 0.33 -8.74 7.27
C LEU A 77 -0.50 -7.84 8.19
N ASP A 78 -0.46 -8.12 9.49
CA ASP A 78 -0.98 -7.19 10.50
C ASP A 78 -0.12 -5.92 10.51
N VAL A 79 -0.77 -4.77 10.61
CA VAL A 79 -0.12 -3.47 10.62
C VAL A 79 -0.50 -2.73 11.90
N SER A 80 0.50 -2.28 12.66
CA SER A 80 0.24 -1.40 13.79
C SER A 80 -0.02 0.04 13.32
N VAL A 81 -0.73 0.81 14.14
CA VAL A 81 -0.92 2.26 13.90
C VAL A 81 0.43 2.97 13.75
N ASP A 82 1.44 2.58 14.53
CA ASP A 82 2.77 3.17 14.48
C ASP A 82 3.50 2.83 13.17
N GLN A 83 3.35 1.61 12.66
CA GLN A 83 3.91 1.21 11.37
C GLN A 83 3.26 1.98 10.22
N LEU A 84 1.93 2.11 10.21
CA LEU A 84 1.23 2.88 9.18
C LEU A 84 1.58 4.38 9.27
N GLN A 85 1.74 4.92 10.48
CA GLN A 85 2.17 6.30 10.71
C GLN A 85 3.59 6.51 10.15
N ALA A 86 4.54 5.61 10.44
CA ALA A 86 5.90 5.69 9.92
C ALA A 86 5.95 5.62 8.38
N ALA A 87 5.14 4.75 7.77
CA ALA A 87 5.04 4.68 6.32
C ALA A 87 4.43 5.97 5.72
N PHE A 88 3.40 6.53 6.36
CA PHE A 88 2.81 7.80 5.97
C PHE A 88 3.80 8.96 6.04
N GLU A 89 4.56 9.09 7.13
CA GLU A 89 5.59 10.12 7.29
C GLU A 89 6.73 9.94 6.28
N GLY A 90 7.14 8.70 6.01
CA GLY A 90 8.16 8.40 4.99
C GLY A 90 7.73 8.75 3.57
N LEU A 91 6.43 8.69 3.27
CA LEU A 91 5.87 9.04 1.96
C LEU A 91 5.45 10.51 1.84
N GLU A 92 5.24 11.20 2.96
CA GLU A 92 4.73 12.58 3.03
C GLU A 92 5.47 13.58 2.14
N PRO A 93 6.82 13.54 2.04
CA PRO A 93 7.56 14.46 1.17
C PRO A 93 7.18 14.37 -0.31
N ALA A 94 6.62 13.24 -0.78
CA ALA A 94 6.20 13.07 -2.17
C ALA A 94 5.11 14.06 -2.60
N ARG A 95 4.36 14.65 -1.66
CA ARG A 95 3.37 15.71 -1.96
C ARG A 95 3.99 16.94 -2.62
N ALA A 96 5.30 17.15 -2.49
CA ALA A 96 6.01 18.22 -3.18
C ALA A 96 5.93 18.07 -4.71
N CYS A 97 5.85 16.83 -5.22
CA CYS A 97 5.62 16.55 -6.62
C CYS A 97 4.13 16.65 -6.95
N THR A 98 3.69 17.82 -7.39
CA THR A 98 2.29 18.12 -7.72
C THR A 98 1.84 17.61 -9.08
N THR A 99 2.76 17.08 -9.89
CA THR A 99 2.49 16.53 -11.24
C THR A 99 1.98 15.10 -11.22
N VAL A 100 2.01 14.42 -10.06
CA VAL A 100 1.47 13.08 -9.86
C VAL A 100 0.58 13.06 -8.63
N GLU A 101 -0.46 12.22 -8.65
CA GLU A 101 -1.35 12.07 -7.51
C GLU A 101 -0.79 11.08 -6.48
N HIS A 102 -1.16 11.27 -5.21
CA HIS A 102 -0.73 10.44 -4.08
C HIS A 102 -1.94 9.90 -3.30
N PRO A 103 -2.80 9.07 -3.92
CA PRO A 103 -4.04 8.58 -3.29
C PRO A 103 -3.79 7.81 -2.00
N ASN A 104 -2.68 7.04 -1.94
CA ASN A 104 -2.26 6.31 -0.74
C ASN A 104 -2.10 7.23 0.50
N LEU A 105 -1.58 8.45 0.34
CA LEU A 105 -1.46 9.38 1.46
C LEU A 105 -2.82 9.83 1.99
N GLY A 106 -3.82 9.99 1.12
CA GLY A 106 -5.19 10.29 1.52
C GLY A 106 -5.82 9.13 2.28
N ALA A 107 -5.71 7.93 1.71
CA ALA A 107 -6.23 6.69 2.28
C ALA A 107 -5.61 6.38 3.66
N TRP A 108 -4.28 6.39 3.77
CA TRP A 108 -3.57 6.09 5.02
C TRP A 108 -3.89 7.10 6.12
N ARG A 109 -4.07 8.38 5.79
CA ARG A 109 -4.51 9.38 6.77
C ARG A 109 -5.90 9.06 7.33
N GLY A 110 -6.84 8.64 6.48
CA GLY A 110 -8.17 8.21 6.91
C GLY A 110 -8.11 6.99 7.83
N LEU A 111 -7.36 5.96 7.41
CA LEU A 111 -7.14 4.75 8.20
C LEU A 111 -6.51 5.04 9.57
N LEU A 112 -5.52 5.93 9.64
CA LEU A 112 -4.90 6.34 10.90
C LEU A 112 -5.88 7.04 11.84
N THR A 113 -6.78 7.88 11.32
CA THR A 113 -7.85 8.48 12.12
C THR A 113 -8.79 7.39 12.65
N GLU A 114 -9.28 6.52 11.76
CA GLU A 114 -10.23 5.47 12.12
C GLU A 114 -9.69 4.48 13.16
N ALA A 115 -8.45 4.03 13.00
CA ALA A 115 -7.80 3.09 13.93
C ALA A 115 -7.49 3.75 15.30
N ARG A 116 -7.23 5.06 15.33
CA ARG A 116 -7.04 5.80 16.59
C ARG A 116 -8.35 6.05 17.33
N ASP A 117 -9.42 6.35 16.58
CA ASP A 117 -10.74 6.60 17.14
C ASP A 117 -11.37 5.33 17.71
N ASN A 118 -11.07 4.17 17.12
CA ASN A 118 -11.51 2.87 17.61
C ASN A 118 -10.37 1.83 17.61
N PRO A 119 -9.67 1.64 18.74
CA PRO A 119 -8.58 0.68 18.87
C PRO A 119 -8.97 -0.79 18.71
N ALA A 120 -10.27 -1.11 18.67
CA ALA A 120 -10.73 -2.47 18.38
C ALA A 120 -10.69 -2.80 16.87
N ARG A 121 -10.44 -1.78 16.02
CA ARG A 121 -10.27 -1.97 14.59
C ARG A 121 -8.80 -2.20 14.28
N GLU A 122 -8.54 -3.21 13.49
CA GLU A 122 -7.20 -3.69 13.17
C GLU A 122 -6.86 -3.33 11.73
N LEU A 123 -5.61 -2.93 11.49
CA LEU A 123 -5.12 -2.60 10.16
C LEU A 123 -4.41 -3.80 9.56
N VAL A 124 -4.61 -4.04 8.27
CA VAL A 124 -3.94 -5.11 7.53
C VAL A 124 -3.36 -4.56 6.23
N ALA A 125 -2.19 -5.06 5.84
CA ALA A 125 -1.63 -4.83 4.52
C ALA A 125 -1.69 -6.12 3.71
N VAL A 126 -2.20 -6.03 2.49
CA VAL A 126 -2.23 -7.14 1.54
C VAL A 126 -1.26 -6.82 0.41
N PHE A 127 -0.36 -7.77 0.12
CA PHE A 127 0.56 -7.76 -1.01
C PHE A 127 0.23 -8.95 -1.90
N VAL A 128 0.16 -8.73 -3.20
CA VAL A 128 -0.01 -9.78 -4.21
C VAL A 128 1.14 -9.65 -5.20
N ALA A 129 2.08 -10.60 -5.16
CA ALA A 129 3.23 -10.64 -6.05
C ALA A 129 2.83 -11.13 -7.45
N ASP A 130 2.01 -12.16 -7.52
CA ASP A 130 1.42 -12.71 -8.74
C ASP A 130 -0.07 -12.98 -8.53
N LEU A 131 -0.91 -12.71 -9.54
CA LEU A 131 -2.35 -13.03 -9.47
C LEU A 131 -2.61 -14.53 -9.46
N ASP A 132 -1.67 -15.33 -9.98
CA ASP A 132 -1.72 -16.79 -9.95
C ASP A 132 -1.26 -17.39 -8.60
N ASP A 133 -0.70 -16.57 -7.70
CA ASP A 133 -0.35 -17.03 -6.35
C ASP A 133 -1.60 -17.42 -5.56
N PRO A 134 -1.55 -18.46 -4.70
CA PRO A 134 -2.64 -18.79 -3.80
C PRO A 134 -3.05 -17.59 -2.96
N VAL A 135 -4.37 -17.44 -2.75
CA VAL A 135 -4.92 -16.44 -1.84
C VAL A 135 -4.37 -16.66 -0.43
N SER A 136 -3.79 -15.62 0.16
CA SER A 136 -3.12 -15.72 1.47
C SER A 136 -4.05 -15.57 2.67
N SER A 137 -5.22 -14.96 2.49
CA SER A 137 -6.23 -14.72 3.53
C SER A 137 -7.59 -14.37 2.92
N ASP A 138 -8.65 -14.33 3.73
CA ASP A 138 -9.96 -13.85 3.29
C ASP A 138 -9.89 -12.40 2.79
N ALA A 139 -9.10 -11.54 3.47
CA ALA A 139 -8.86 -10.15 3.05
C ALA A 139 -8.17 -10.03 1.68
N ASP A 140 -7.24 -10.95 1.36
CA ASP A 140 -6.65 -11.05 0.02
C ASP A 140 -7.69 -11.47 -1.02
N GLY A 141 -8.51 -12.48 -0.70
CA GLY A 141 -9.60 -12.93 -1.55
C GLY A 141 -10.61 -11.81 -1.85
N GLU A 142 -11.05 -11.07 -0.84
CA GLU A 142 -11.95 -9.93 -0.95
C GLU A 142 -11.33 -8.82 -1.80
N MET A 143 -10.06 -8.46 -1.54
CA MET A 143 -9.36 -7.45 -2.32
C MET A 143 -9.31 -7.82 -3.80
N ARG A 144 -8.93 -9.07 -4.13
CA ARG A 144 -8.84 -9.56 -5.52
C ARG A 144 -10.21 -9.65 -6.19
N ALA A 145 -11.25 -10.06 -5.47
CA ALA A 145 -12.62 -10.10 -5.99
C ALA A 145 -13.11 -8.70 -6.41
N GLY A 146 -12.63 -7.65 -5.74
CA GLY A 146 -12.89 -6.26 -6.10
C GLY A 146 -12.28 -5.81 -7.44
N PHE A 147 -11.29 -6.54 -7.99
CA PHE A 147 -10.62 -6.16 -9.25
C PHE A 147 -11.56 -6.26 -10.45
N GLU A 148 -12.46 -7.26 -10.46
CA GLU A 148 -13.41 -7.48 -11.56
C GLU A 148 -14.43 -6.35 -11.71
N GLY A 149 -14.70 -5.60 -10.63
CA GLY A 149 -15.58 -4.42 -10.65
C GLY A 149 -14.93 -3.15 -11.23
N LEU A 150 -13.61 -3.15 -11.43
CA LEU A 150 -12.83 -1.98 -11.88
C LEU A 150 -12.44 -2.08 -13.37
N HIS A 151 -12.68 -3.21 -14.02
CA HIS A 151 -12.72 -3.30 -15.47
C HIS A 151 -14.09 -2.82 -15.96
N PRO A 152 -14.20 -1.79 -16.83
CA PRO A 152 -15.47 -1.52 -17.48
C PRO A 152 -15.87 -2.77 -18.27
N ARG A 153 -17.09 -3.27 -18.06
CA ARG A 153 -17.71 -4.23 -18.98
C ARG A 153 -17.59 -3.64 -20.39
N ALA A 154 -16.98 -4.41 -21.29
CA ALA A 154 -16.90 -4.09 -22.72
C ALA A 154 -18.31 -3.88 -23.32
#